data_AF-A0A1R1Q9W5-F1
#
_entry.id   AF-A0A1R1Q9W5-F1
#
_cell.length_a   1.000
_cell.length_b   1.000
_cell.length_c   1.000
_cell.angle_alpha   90.00
_cell.angle_beta   90.00
_cell.angle_gamma   90.00
#
_symmetry.space_group_name_H-M   'P 1'
#
loop_
_entity.id
_entity.type
_entity.pdbx_description
1 polymer ?
#
loop_
_entity_poly.entity_id
_entity_poly.type
_entity_poly.pdbx_seq_one_letter_code
_entity_poly.pdbx_strand_id
1 'polypeptide(L)'
;MLQTISNDHRNPLVNFAARESTAKPTAENANPQYLLGEKIVTTSASEDKRTLQCSGGISVSVGDIKASKEVEFTVQKSSDGKLAVSVAPFQF
;
A
#
# COMPACT_ATOMS: atom_id res chain seq x y z
N MET A 1 -12.64 -7.59 10.58
CA MET A 1 -13.15 -6.27 10.18
C MET A 1 -12.00 -5.58 9.43
N LEU A 2 -12.14 -5.33 8.11
CA LEU A 2 -11.10 -4.62 7.35
C LEU A 2 -11.10 -3.15 7.81
N GLN A 3 -10.01 -2.71 8.43
CA GLN A 3 -9.81 -1.29 8.70
C GLN A 3 -9.36 -0.63 7.39
N THR A 4 -10.21 0.24 6.85
CA THR A 4 -9.88 1.06 5.69
C THR A 4 -8.82 2.09 6.08
N ILE A 5 -7.56 1.83 5.72
CA ILE A 5 -6.40 2.69 6.06
C ILE A 5 -6.45 4.04 5.29
N SER A 6 -7.26 4.15 4.24
CA SER A 6 -7.35 5.38 3.43
C SER A 6 -7.91 6.59 4.19
N ASN A 7 -8.69 6.38 5.26
CA ASN A 7 -9.28 7.43 6.09
C ASN A 7 -8.64 7.55 7.48
N ASP A 8 -7.51 6.87 7.73
CA ASP A 8 -6.79 7.06 8.99
C ASP A 8 -5.94 8.33 8.90
N HIS A 9 -6.36 9.38 9.60
CA HIS A 9 -5.61 10.63 9.76
C HIS A 9 -4.24 10.44 10.45
N ARG A 10 -3.93 9.23 10.93
CA ARG A 10 -2.61 8.86 11.48
C ARG A 10 -1.77 8.01 10.52
N ASN A 11 -2.12 7.96 9.23
CA ASN A 11 -1.32 7.22 8.25
C ASN A 11 0.10 7.83 8.13
N PRO A 12 1.17 7.08 8.48
CA PRO A 12 2.55 7.58 8.45
C PRO A 12 3.01 8.05 7.07
N LEU A 13 2.56 7.41 5.99
CA LEU A 13 2.87 7.81 4.61
C LEU A 13 2.36 9.21 4.31
N VAL A 14 1.08 9.46 4.65
CA VAL A 14 0.44 10.76 4.44
C VAL A 14 1.11 11.81 5.28
N ASN A 15 1.41 11.51 6.55
CA ASN A 15 2.04 12.45 7.46
C ASN A 15 3.45 12.82 7.00
N PHE A 16 4.24 11.85 6.53
CA PHE A 16 5.54 12.12 5.95
C PHE A 16 5.42 13.01 4.70
N ALA A 17 4.59 12.62 3.73
CA ALA A 17 4.44 13.37 2.48
C ALA A 17 3.88 14.79 2.71
N ALA A 18 2.92 14.95 3.62
CA ALA A 18 2.36 16.25 3.98
C ALA A 18 3.35 17.14 4.72
N ARG A 19 4.18 16.58 5.62
CA ARG A 19 5.21 17.32 6.34
C ARG A 19 6.28 17.88 5.41
N GLU A 20 6.67 17.10 4.41
CA GLU A 20 7.73 17.48 3.49
C GLU A 20 7.24 18.34 2.31
N SER A 21 5.92 18.41 2.07
CA SER A 21 5.39 19.19 0.96
C SER A 21 5.50 20.69 1.17
N THR A 22 5.90 21.40 0.12
CA THR A 22 5.98 22.86 0.09
C THR A 22 4.92 23.50 -0.80
N ALA A 23 4.16 22.69 -1.54
CA ALA A 23 3.12 23.14 -2.45
C ALA A 23 1.93 23.76 -1.69
N LYS A 24 1.33 24.79 -2.29
CA LYS A 24 0.03 25.29 -1.80
C LYS A 24 -1.05 24.24 -2.08
N PRO A 25 -1.93 23.92 -1.10
CA PRO A 25 -3.03 23.02 -1.31
C PRO A 25 -3.99 23.54 -2.40
N THR A 26 -4.33 22.67 -3.35
CA THR A 26 -5.35 22.83 -4.38
C THR A 26 -6.35 21.69 -4.26
N ALA A 27 -7.49 21.78 -4.95
CA ALA A 27 -8.47 20.69 -4.96
C ALA A 27 -7.88 19.35 -5.43
N GLU A 28 -6.82 19.38 -6.24
CA GLU A 28 -6.21 18.19 -6.84
C GLU A 28 -5.14 17.54 -5.95
N ASN A 29 -4.45 18.32 -5.10
CA ASN A 29 -3.32 17.84 -4.29
C ASN A 29 -3.56 17.93 -2.76
N ALA A 30 -4.71 18.47 -2.34
CA ALA A 30 -5.09 18.57 -0.93
C ALA A 30 -5.39 17.20 -0.30
N ASN A 31 -5.75 16.20 -1.11
CA ASN A 31 -6.01 14.85 -0.64
C ASN A 31 -4.83 13.93 -1.00
N PRO A 32 -4.44 13.02 -0.10
CA PRO A 32 -3.37 12.07 -0.39
C PRO A 32 -3.77 11.14 -1.54
N GLN A 33 -2.92 11.08 -2.56
CA GLN A 33 -3.09 10.20 -3.70
C GLN A 33 -2.24 8.95 -3.51
N TYR A 34 -2.88 7.79 -3.36
CA TYR A 34 -2.18 6.51 -3.22
C TYR A 34 -2.08 5.81 -4.56
N LEU A 35 -0.89 5.28 -4.84
CA LEU A 35 -0.63 4.46 -6.01
C LEU A 35 0.05 3.17 -5.58
N LEU A 36 -0.60 2.05 -5.90
CA LEU A 36 0.02 0.73 -5.86
C LEU A 36 0.86 0.60 -7.13
N GLY A 37 2.13 0.26 -6.97
CA GLY A 37 3.10 0.16 -8.05
C GLY A 37 2.66 -0.85 -9.11
N GLU A 38 2.97 -0.55 -10.36
CA GLU A 38 2.54 -1.35 -11.51
C GLU A 38 3.13 -2.76 -11.51
N LYS A 39 4.26 -2.97 -10.81
CA LYS A 39 4.93 -4.26 -10.71
C LYS A 39 4.70 -4.87 -9.32
N ILE A 40 3.98 -5.99 -9.32
CA ILE A 40 3.90 -6.94 -8.20
C ILE A 40 4.78 -8.15 -8.57
N VAL A 41 5.63 -8.57 -7.64
CA VAL A 41 6.52 -9.72 -7.80
C VAL A 41 6.05 -10.84 -6.89
N THR A 42 5.84 -12.04 -7.43
CA THR A 42 5.66 -13.24 -6.59
C THR A 42 7.03 -13.73 -6.16
N THR A 43 7.31 -13.71 -4.85
CA THR A 43 8.60 -14.07 -4.27
C THR A 43 8.65 -15.56 -3.92
N SER A 44 7.53 -16.14 -3.51
CA SER A 44 7.40 -17.57 -3.24
C SER A 44 5.96 -18.07 -3.41
N ALA A 45 5.79 -19.39 -3.52
CA ALA A 45 4.50 -20.04 -3.60
C ALA A 45 4.51 -21.34 -2.77
N SER A 46 3.39 -21.65 -2.11
CA SER A 46 3.17 -22.96 -1.49
C SER A 46 3.09 -24.07 -2.55
N GLU A 47 3.36 -25.32 -2.17
CA GLU A 47 3.33 -26.47 -3.08
C GLU A 47 1.99 -26.63 -3.79
N ASP A 48 0.88 -26.39 -3.08
CA ASP A 48 -0.48 -26.43 -3.62
C ASP A 48 -0.89 -25.17 -4.41
N LYS A 49 0.02 -24.18 -4.51
CA LYS A 49 -0.15 -22.88 -5.15
C LYS A 49 -1.35 -22.06 -4.64
N ARG A 50 -1.84 -22.37 -3.43
CA ARG A 50 -2.93 -21.62 -2.79
C ARG A 50 -2.42 -20.45 -1.98
N THR A 51 -1.15 -20.41 -1.60
CA THR A 51 -0.54 -19.29 -0.88
C THR A 51 0.63 -18.76 -1.69
N LEU A 52 0.61 -17.46 -1.98
CA LEU A 52 1.68 -16.73 -2.64
C LEU A 52 2.23 -15.69 -1.67
N GLN A 53 3.55 -15.59 -1.57
CA GLN A 53 4.19 -14.39 -1.04
C GLN A 53 4.51 -13.47 -2.20
N CYS A 54 4.22 -12.19 -2.02
CA CYS A 54 4.37 -11.17 -3.01
C CYS A 54 5.07 -9.94 -2.40
N SER A 55 5.78 -9.19 -3.24
CA SER A 55 6.20 -7.83 -2.93
C SER A 55 5.69 -6.86 -3.98
N GLY A 56 5.48 -5.61 -3.57
CA GLY A 56 5.05 -4.54 -4.47
C GLY A 56 5.35 -3.17 -3.87
N GLY A 57 5.50 -2.16 -4.73
CA GLY A 57 5.64 -0.78 -4.27
C GLY A 57 4.29 -0.19 -3.88
N ILE A 58 4.23 0.56 -2.78
CA ILE A 58 3.15 1.52 -2.52
C ILE A 58 3.76 2.90 -2.46
N SER A 59 3.06 3.89 -3.02
CA SER A 59 3.46 5.28 -2.92
C SER A 59 2.27 6.16 -2.57
N VAL A 60 2.56 7.26 -1.87
CA VAL A 60 1.60 8.35 -1.66
C VAL A 60 2.20 9.63 -2.18
N SER A 61 1.37 10.47 -2.78
CA SER A 61 1.72 11.84 -3.14
C SER A 61 0.86 12.83 -2.37
N VAL A 62 1.49 13.86 -1.81
CA VAL A 62 0.84 15.04 -1.20
C VAL A 62 1.57 16.28 -1.73
N GLY A 63 0.83 17.20 -2.34
CA GLY A 63 1.42 18.36 -3.00
C GLY A 63 2.45 17.98 -4.07
N ASP A 64 3.69 18.42 -3.88
CA ASP A 64 4.87 18.18 -4.71
C ASP A 64 5.73 16.99 -4.27
N ILE A 65 5.38 16.32 -3.18
CA ILE A 65 6.17 15.23 -2.61
C ILE A 65 5.52 13.88 -2.85
N LYS A 66 6.35 12.91 -3.23
CA LYS A 66 6.00 11.50 -3.33
C LYS A 66 6.86 10.68 -2.37
N ALA A 67 6.23 9.92 -1.48
CA ALA A 67 6.88 8.92 -0.64
C ALA A 67 6.56 7.53 -1.17
N SER A 68 7.55 6.62 -1.22
CA SER A 68 7.39 5.27 -1.75
C SER A 68 8.03 4.23 -0.83
N LYS A 69 7.43 3.03 -0.77
CA LYS A 69 7.92 1.91 0.04
C LYS A 69 7.58 0.58 -0.60
N GLU A 70 8.49 -0.37 -0.53
CA GLU A 70 8.19 -1.76 -0.86
C GLU A 70 7.48 -2.43 0.31
N VAL A 71 6.37 -3.09 0.02
CA VAL A 71 5.57 -3.85 0.99
C VAL A 71 5.54 -5.31 0.59
N GLU A 72 5.65 -6.17 1.59
CA GLU A 72 5.44 -7.61 1.44
C GLU A 72 4.01 -7.94 1.83
N PHE A 73 3.38 -8.82 1.05
CA PHE A 73 2.02 -9.28 1.32
C PHE A 73 1.84 -10.72 0.89
N THR A 74 0.90 -11.40 1.54
CA THR A 74 0.53 -12.77 1.25
C THR A 74 -0.83 -12.80 0.59
N VAL A 75 -0.96 -13.56 -0.50
CA VAL A 75 -2.22 -13.83 -1.18
C VAL A 75 -2.58 -15.28 -0.94
N GLN A 76 -3.75 -15.53 -0.37
CA GLN A 76 -4.24 -16.88 -0.07
C GLN A 76 -5.55 -17.15 -0.80
N LYS A 77 -5.65 -18.32 -1.44
CA LYS A 77 -6.85 -18.84 -2.08
C LYS A 77 -7.45 -19.97 -1.24
N SER A 78 -8.63 -19.76 -0.69
CA SER A 78 -9.35 -20.79 0.05
C SER A 78 -9.93 -21.86 -0.89
N SER A 79 -10.35 -22.99 -0.31
CA SER A 79 -10.92 -24.12 -1.06
C SER A 79 -12.22 -23.78 -1.80
N ASP A 80 -12.97 -22.77 -1.32
CA ASP A 80 -14.15 -22.21 -1.98
C ASP A 80 -13.80 -21.18 -3.06
N GLY A 81 -12.51 -20.96 -3.33
CA GLY A 81 -12.00 -20.09 -4.38
C GLY A 81 -11.88 -18.62 -4.00
N LYS A 82 -12.25 -18.21 -2.78
CA LYS A 82 -12.08 -16.82 -2.33
C LYS A 82 -10.60 -16.48 -2.16
N LEU A 83 -10.27 -15.21 -2.41
CA LEU A 83 -8.94 -14.67 -2.21
C LEU A 83 -8.91 -13.80 -0.95
N ALA A 84 -7.89 -14.00 -0.13
CA ALA A 84 -7.56 -13.14 1.00
C ALA A 84 -6.16 -12.55 0.76
N VAL A 85 -6.01 -11.26 1.05
CA VAL A 85 -4.71 -10.57 0.97
C VAL A 85 -4.38 -10.03 2.36
N SER A 86 -3.20 -10.36 2.86
CA SER A 86 -2.67 -9.85 4.13
C SER A 86 -1.34 -9.16 3.89
N VAL A 87 -1.17 -7.95 4.43
CA VAL A 87 0.04 -7.15 4.26
C VAL A 87 0.90 -7.33 5.51
N ALA A 88 2.20 -7.62 5.34
CA ALA A 88 3.13 -7.68 6.44
C ALA A 88 3.30 -6.28 7.05
N PRO A 89 3.39 -6.12 8.39
CA PRO A 89 3.62 -4.82 9.00
C PRO A 89 4.90 -4.16 8.47
N PHE A 90 4.83 -2.86 8.20
CA PHE A 90 5.95 -2.06 7.70
C PHE A 90 5.96 -0.71 8.40
N GLN A 91 7.17 -0.16 8.58
CA GLN A 91 7.40 1.15 9.19
C GLN A 91 7.85 2.18 8.16
N PHE A 92 7.56 3.45 8.46
CA PHE A 92 8.03 4.63 7.73
C PHE A 92 8.89 5.47 8.64
#